data_AF-A0A182SE79-F1
#
_entry.id   AF-A0A182SE79-F1
#
_cell.length_a   1.000
_cell.length_b   1.000
_cell.length_c   1.000
_cell.angle_alpha   90.00
_cell.angle_beta   90.00
_cell.angle_gamma   90.00
#
_symmetry.space_group_name_H-M   'P 1'
#
loop_
_entity.id
_entity.type
_entity.pdbx_description
1 polymer ?
#
loop_
_entity_poly.entity_id
_entity_poly.type
_entity_poly.pdbx_seq_one_letter_code
_entity_poly.pdbx_strand_id
1 'polypeptide(L)'
;SRNTLPRFFERCPNIRSLTLYQCTYENIHDLQLAFSHLKGLEYLNLQRTIELGDSFFNRDVFDTIVMPFERIRFYPIANLNRLCYLNLSHCRDLSDQALMALQFPLLKKIDLRGLYITEAGIATLVRDCPHLEYVLVDACKRICDTAVLYLCRDLRNLRLLNLESCKAITDLSVEHIVRHCRSLVWLNALNCPQLSEGAKVRLRGVRTIRSLHV
;
A
#
# COMPACT_ATOMS: atom_id res chain seq x y z
N SER A 1 27.68 10.87 -2.25
CA SER A 1 27.96 11.92 -1.25
C SER A 1 26.72 12.13 -0.41
N ARG A 2 26.83 12.21 0.92
CA ARG A 2 25.70 12.61 1.79
C ARG A 2 25.08 13.92 1.27
N ASN A 3 23.76 14.04 1.24
CA ASN A 3 23.00 15.23 0.79
C ASN A 3 22.85 15.52 -0.73
N THR A 4 23.21 14.62 -1.66
CA THR A 4 22.92 14.88 -3.09
C THR A 4 21.44 14.77 -3.43
N LEU A 5 20.73 13.83 -2.82
CA LEU A 5 19.35 13.53 -3.17
C LEU A 5 18.38 14.69 -2.79
N PRO A 6 18.41 15.24 -1.56
CA PRO A 6 17.53 16.36 -1.21
C PRO A 6 17.79 17.59 -2.07
N ARG A 7 19.06 17.97 -2.27
CA ARG A 7 19.46 19.12 -3.10
C ARG A 7 19.02 18.98 -4.56
N PHE A 8 19.01 17.76 -5.08
CA PHE A 8 18.49 17.48 -6.42
C PHE A 8 16.98 17.77 -6.49
N PHE A 9 16.20 17.27 -5.52
CA PHE A 9 14.75 17.45 -5.52
C PHE A 9 14.30 18.87 -5.17
N GLU A 10 15.09 19.61 -4.39
CA GLU A 10 14.90 21.04 -4.15
C GLU A 10 14.85 21.84 -5.47
N ARG A 11 15.69 21.45 -6.45
CA ARG A 11 15.74 22.09 -7.78
C ARG A 11 14.65 21.59 -8.75
N CYS A 12 13.93 20.54 -8.38
CA CYS A 12 12.95 19.87 -9.22
C CYS A 12 11.58 19.72 -8.51
N PRO A 13 10.96 20.80 -8.00
CA PRO A 13 9.76 20.71 -7.15
C PRO A 13 8.49 20.24 -7.91
N ASN A 14 8.52 20.27 -9.25
CA ASN A 14 7.38 19.92 -10.10
C ASN A 14 7.32 18.43 -10.47
N ILE A 15 8.22 17.60 -9.92
CA ILE A 15 8.20 16.15 -10.16
C ILE A 15 6.88 15.57 -9.64
N ARG A 16 6.15 14.87 -10.53
CA ARG A 16 4.90 14.18 -10.21
C ARG A 16 5.06 12.67 -10.10
N SER A 17 6.13 12.12 -10.66
CA SER A 17 6.40 10.68 -10.64
C SER A 17 7.83 10.42 -10.23
N LEU A 18 8.02 9.58 -9.23
CA LEU A 18 9.33 9.16 -8.74
C LEU A 18 9.34 7.64 -8.58
N THR A 19 10.35 7.01 -9.19
CA THR A 19 10.62 5.58 -9.02
C THR A 19 12.01 5.40 -8.43
N LEU A 20 12.04 4.69 -7.31
CA LEU A 20 13.22 4.28 -6.58
C LEU A 20 13.12 2.75 -6.49
N TYR A 21 13.83 2.05 -7.37
CA TYR A 21 13.72 0.61 -7.51
C TYR A 21 15.02 -0.04 -7.06
N GLN A 22 14.93 -1.00 -6.12
CA GLN A 22 16.10 -1.70 -5.56
C GLN A 22 17.17 -0.75 -5.01
N CYS A 23 16.78 0.41 -4.51
CA CYS A 23 17.71 1.33 -3.89
C CYS A 23 18.03 0.83 -2.47
N THR A 24 19.31 0.88 -2.10
CA THR A 24 19.76 0.83 -0.71
C THR A 24 20.06 2.25 -0.28
N TYR A 25 19.54 2.67 0.87
CA TYR A 25 19.77 4.01 1.39
C TYR A 25 20.62 3.91 2.64
N GLU A 26 21.86 4.41 2.57
CA GLU A 26 22.71 4.53 3.76
C GLU A 26 22.05 5.40 4.85
N ASN A 27 21.18 6.33 4.45
CA ASN A 27 20.44 7.19 5.37
C ASN A 27 19.01 7.43 4.86
N ILE A 28 18.05 6.80 5.54
CA ILE A 28 16.64 6.97 5.25
C ILE A 28 16.15 8.42 5.45
N HIS A 29 16.82 9.19 6.31
CA HIS A 29 16.48 10.59 6.56
C HIS A 29 16.76 11.48 5.34
N ASP A 30 17.76 11.18 4.52
CA ASP A 30 18.01 11.91 3.27
C ASP A 30 16.82 11.71 2.31
N LEU A 31 16.26 10.50 2.27
CA LEU A 31 15.08 10.20 1.46
C LEU A 31 13.82 10.87 2.02
N GLN A 32 13.63 10.86 3.35
CA GLN A 32 12.54 11.60 3.98
C GLN A 32 12.63 13.10 3.68
N LEU A 33 13.82 13.70 3.80
CA LEU A 33 14.06 15.10 3.49
C LEU A 33 13.78 15.43 2.03
N ALA A 34 14.17 14.55 1.10
CA ALA A 34 13.83 14.69 -0.31
C ALA A 34 12.32 14.83 -0.56
N PHE A 35 11.48 14.04 0.12
CA PHE A 35 10.03 14.15 -0.02
C PHE A 35 9.45 15.49 0.47
N SER A 36 10.17 16.24 1.31
CA SER A 36 9.71 17.57 1.75
C SER A 36 9.59 18.57 0.60
N HIS A 37 10.35 18.36 -0.48
CA HIS A 37 10.34 19.17 -1.69
C HIS A 37 9.36 18.65 -2.76
N LEU A 38 8.78 17.47 -2.57
CA LEU A 38 7.98 16.76 -3.57
C LEU A 38 6.47 16.80 -3.29
N LYS A 39 5.94 17.92 -2.78
CA LYS A 39 4.51 18.07 -2.43
C LYS A 39 3.55 17.83 -3.60
N GLY A 40 4.04 17.95 -4.83
CA GLY A 40 3.33 17.69 -6.07
C GLY A 40 3.31 16.22 -6.52
N LEU A 41 3.92 15.30 -5.76
CA LEU A 41 4.09 13.92 -6.19
C LEU A 41 2.73 13.18 -6.25
N GLU A 42 2.47 12.58 -7.40
CA GLU A 42 1.24 11.82 -7.70
C GLU A 42 1.55 10.30 -7.78
N TYR A 43 2.79 9.93 -8.11
CA TYR A 43 3.21 8.54 -8.28
C TYR A 43 4.53 8.29 -7.55
N LEU A 44 4.51 7.35 -6.61
CA LEU A 44 5.70 6.92 -5.88
C LEU A 44 5.86 5.41 -5.99
N ASN A 45 6.99 4.98 -6.53
CA ASN A 45 7.36 3.58 -6.57
C ASN A 45 8.63 3.36 -5.75
N LEU A 46 8.52 2.56 -4.68
CA LEU A 46 9.61 2.15 -3.79
C LEU A 46 9.87 0.65 -3.87
N GLN A 47 9.38 -0.04 -4.91
CA GLN A 47 9.44 -1.49 -5.02
C GLN A 47 10.85 -2.04 -4.76
N ARG A 48 10.91 -3.09 -3.92
CA ARG A 48 12.15 -3.78 -3.51
C ARG A 48 13.20 -2.86 -2.88
N THR A 49 12.81 -1.68 -2.41
CA THR A 49 13.68 -0.88 -1.54
C THR A 49 13.78 -1.60 -0.20
N ILE A 50 15.00 -1.80 0.27
CA ILE A 50 15.29 -2.43 1.55
C ILE A 50 15.78 -1.38 2.54
N GLU A 51 15.67 -1.66 3.84
CA GLU A 51 16.07 -0.74 4.93
C GLU A 51 15.23 0.55 4.98
N LEU A 52 13.97 0.47 4.57
CA LEU A 52 12.96 1.47 4.88
C LEU A 52 12.55 1.39 6.36
N GLY A 53 12.13 0.20 6.80
CA GLY A 53 11.50 0.00 8.10
C GLY A 53 10.20 0.79 8.28
N ASP A 54 9.39 0.41 9.27
CA ASP A 54 8.11 1.07 9.55
C ASP A 54 8.29 2.55 9.95
N SER A 55 9.42 2.89 10.59
CA SER A 55 9.76 4.26 11.01
C SER A 55 9.86 5.26 9.87
N PHE A 56 10.05 4.79 8.63
CA PHE A 56 9.99 5.65 7.45
C PHE A 56 8.64 6.34 7.30
N PHE A 57 7.57 5.60 7.61
CA PHE A 57 6.18 6.04 7.46
C PHE A 57 5.61 6.54 8.79
N ASN A 58 6.01 5.94 9.93
CA ASN A 58 5.48 6.28 11.25
C ASN A 58 5.59 7.77 11.55
N ARG A 59 4.54 8.34 12.14
CA ARG A 59 4.51 9.73 12.63
C ARG A 59 5.18 9.93 13.99
N ASP A 60 5.82 8.89 14.50
CA ASP A 60 6.47 8.85 15.81
C ASP A 60 7.93 8.42 15.63
N VAL A 61 8.80 9.39 15.35
CA VAL A 61 10.25 9.31 15.35
C VAL A 61 10.75 10.49 16.16
N PHE A 62 10.85 10.21 17.47
CA PHE A 62 11.80 10.73 18.46
C PHE A 62 11.97 12.25 18.63
N ASP A 63 11.44 12.73 19.76
CA ASP A 63 11.88 13.92 20.51
C ASP A 63 13.31 13.79 21.11
N THR A 64 14.15 12.85 20.66
CA THR A 64 15.45 12.60 21.32
C THR A 64 16.60 13.37 20.66
N ILE A 65 16.72 14.63 21.10
CA ILE A 65 17.97 15.37 21.36
C ILE A 65 19.02 15.36 20.24
N VAL A 66 18.97 16.33 19.31
CA VAL A 66 20.06 17.31 19.05
C VAL A 66 19.44 18.57 18.41
N MET A 67 19.75 19.74 18.98
CA MET A 67 19.48 21.14 18.54
C MET A 67 18.24 21.84 19.15
N PRO A 68 18.43 22.79 20.09
CA PRO A 68 17.34 23.45 20.83
C PRO A 68 16.54 24.53 20.08
N PHE A 69 16.64 24.67 18.75
CA PHE A 69 15.98 25.79 18.04
C PHE A 69 15.04 25.45 16.88
N GLU A 70 14.87 24.19 16.46
CA GLU A 70 13.85 23.87 15.46
C GLU A 70 13.19 22.52 15.79
N ARG A 71 12.00 22.55 16.40
CA ARG A 71 11.12 21.37 16.52
C ARG A 71 10.62 21.04 15.11
N ILE A 72 11.36 20.22 14.37
CA ILE A 72 10.90 19.80 13.06
C ILE A 72 10.41 18.37 13.08
N ARG A 73 9.07 18.25 13.18
CA ARG A 73 8.33 17.01 12.94
C ARG A 73 8.42 16.70 11.45
N PHE A 74 9.35 15.86 11.03
CA PHE A 74 9.46 15.52 9.62
C PHE A 74 9.04 14.07 9.35
N TYR A 75 7.79 13.93 8.88
CA TYR A 75 7.34 12.77 8.09
C TYR A 75 6.89 13.28 6.72
N PRO A 76 7.83 13.72 5.86
CA PRO A 76 7.43 14.47 4.67
C PRO A 76 6.65 13.61 3.69
N ILE A 77 6.81 12.28 3.76
CA ILE A 77 6.00 11.35 3.00
C ILE A 77 4.50 11.44 3.34
N ALA A 78 4.13 11.70 4.61
CA ALA A 78 2.74 11.89 5.01
C ALA A 78 2.12 13.18 4.45
N ASN A 79 2.94 14.12 4.00
CA ASN A 79 2.48 15.37 3.38
C ASN A 79 2.25 15.24 1.87
N LEU A 80 2.49 14.06 1.28
CA LEU A 80 2.24 13.80 -0.14
C LEU A 80 0.75 13.62 -0.42
N ASN A 81 -0.05 14.66 -0.13
CA ASN A 81 -1.51 14.64 -0.22
C ASN A 81 -2.04 14.52 -1.66
N ARG A 82 -1.16 14.62 -2.66
CA ARG A 82 -1.48 14.44 -4.09
C ARG A 82 -1.22 13.02 -4.60
N LEU A 83 -0.70 12.15 -3.74
CA LEU A 83 -0.30 10.80 -4.13
C LEU A 83 -1.53 9.99 -4.57
N CYS A 84 -1.52 9.56 -5.83
CA CYS A 84 -2.55 8.74 -6.45
C CYS A 84 -2.12 7.27 -6.56
N TYR A 85 -0.80 7.02 -6.61
CA TYR A 85 -0.21 5.68 -6.72
C TYR A 85 0.97 5.51 -5.77
N LEU A 86 0.94 4.42 -4.99
CA LEU A 86 2.03 4.01 -4.11
C LEU A 86 2.37 2.54 -4.35
N ASN A 87 3.65 2.24 -4.60
CA ASN A 87 4.15 0.88 -4.71
C ASN A 87 5.20 0.59 -3.66
N LEU A 88 4.88 -0.34 -2.75
CA LEU A 88 5.72 -0.85 -1.67
C LEU A 88 6.00 -2.35 -1.85
N SER A 89 5.75 -2.90 -3.05
CA SER A 89 5.92 -4.32 -3.28
C SER A 89 7.32 -4.79 -2.93
N HIS A 90 7.38 -5.89 -2.20
CA HIS A 90 8.60 -6.54 -1.74
C HIS A 90 9.52 -5.67 -0.86
N CYS A 91 9.03 -4.60 -0.24
CA CYS A 91 9.71 -3.92 0.88
C CYS A 91 9.53 -4.73 2.17
N ARG A 92 10.23 -5.87 2.27
CA ARG A 92 9.95 -6.95 3.24
C ARG A 92 10.14 -6.58 4.72
N ASP A 93 10.74 -5.43 4.98
CA ASP A 93 10.96 -4.81 6.28
C ASP A 93 9.78 -3.94 6.75
N LEU A 94 8.71 -3.82 5.94
CA LEU A 94 7.47 -3.15 6.31
C LEU A 94 6.43 -4.12 6.89
N SER A 95 5.72 -3.64 7.91
CA SER A 95 4.65 -4.34 8.61
C SER A 95 3.35 -3.53 8.62
N ASP A 96 2.37 -3.96 9.41
CA ASP A 96 1.12 -3.21 9.60
C ASP A 96 1.37 -1.78 10.13
N GLN A 97 2.46 -1.55 10.86
CA GLN A 97 2.79 -0.21 11.38
C GLN A 97 3.00 0.81 10.26
N ALA A 98 3.71 0.43 9.17
CA ALA A 98 3.84 1.29 8.00
C ALA A 98 2.47 1.67 7.42
N LEU A 99 1.54 0.70 7.33
CA LEU A 99 0.19 0.92 6.79
C LEU A 99 -0.64 1.86 7.67
N MET A 100 -0.50 1.77 9.00
CA MET A 100 -1.20 2.65 9.95
C MET A 100 -0.85 4.13 9.78
N ALA A 101 0.30 4.43 9.16
CA ALA A 101 0.73 5.80 8.91
C ALA A 101 0.36 6.33 7.51
N LEU A 102 -0.18 5.49 6.63
CA LEU A 102 -0.59 5.89 5.27
C LEU A 102 -1.93 6.64 5.32
N GLN A 103 -1.86 7.96 5.24
CA GLN A 103 -3.03 8.83 5.16
C GLN A 103 -2.99 9.61 3.84
N PHE A 104 -3.40 8.95 2.76
CA PHE A 104 -3.35 9.51 1.42
C PHE A 104 -4.77 9.63 0.84
N PRO A 105 -5.43 10.79 1.02
CA PRO A 105 -6.85 10.93 0.70
C PRO A 105 -7.16 10.81 -0.80
N LEU A 106 -6.16 10.96 -1.67
CA LEU A 106 -6.32 10.84 -3.13
C LEU A 106 -5.77 9.52 -3.68
N LEU A 107 -5.32 8.59 -2.82
CA LEU A 107 -4.70 7.35 -3.26
C LEU A 107 -5.73 6.44 -3.92
N LYS A 108 -5.46 6.08 -5.18
CA LYS A 108 -6.31 5.22 -6.00
C LYS A 108 -5.73 3.84 -6.20
N LYS A 109 -4.39 3.72 -6.21
CA LYS A 109 -3.72 2.44 -6.43
C LYS A 109 -2.63 2.24 -5.38
N ILE A 110 -2.66 1.06 -4.75
CA ILE A 110 -1.63 0.63 -3.83
C ILE A 110 -1.16 -0.77 -4.17
N ASP A 111 0.15 -0.94 -4.15
CA ASP A 111 0.82 -2.21 -4.42
C ASP A 111 1.62 -2.63 -3.19
N LEU A 112 1.15 -3.68 -2.52
CA LEU A 112 1.66 -4.20 -1.24
C LEU A 112 2.18 -5.63 -1.40
N ARG A 113 2.46 -6.07 -2.62
CA ARG A 113 2.78 -7.46 -2.93
C ARG A 113 3.97 -7.98 -2.13
N GLY A 114 3.83 -9.19 -1.59
CA GLY A 114 4.88 -9.87 -0.84
C GLY A 114 5.33 -9.17 0.45
N LEU A 115 4.50 -8.30 1.03
CA LEU A 115 4.70 -7.74 2.37
C LEU A 115 4.21 -8.70 3.46
N TYR A 116 4.63 -8.44 4.71
CA TYR A 116 4.26 -9.21 5.91
C TYR A 116 3.15 -8.52 6.72
N ILE A 117 2.07 -8.13 6.03
CA ILE A 117 0.91 -7.40 6.59
C ILE A 117 -0.27 -8.32 6.91
N THR A 118 -1.17 -7.87 7.78
CA THR A 118 -2.37 -8.58 8.25
C THR A 118 -3.64 -7.74 8.06
N GLU A 119 -4.79 -8.28 8.48
CA GLU A 119 -6.05 -7.56 8.53
C GLU A 119 -6.00 -6.27 9.37
N ALA A 120 -5.09 -6.17 10.36
CA ALA A 120 -4.95 -4.97 11.18
C ALA A 120 -4.43 -3.76 10.38
N GLY A 121 -3.41 -3.99 9.54
CA GLY A 121 -2.89 -2.98 8.62
C GLY A 121 -3.91 -2.63 7.53
N ILE A 122 -4.63 -3.63 7.02
CA ILE A 122 -5.69 -3.40 6.02
C ILE A 122 -6.85 -2.59 6.61
N ALA A 123 -7.26 -2.85 7.85
CA ALA A 123 -8.34 -2.12 8.51
C ALA A 123 -8.04 -0.60 8.62
N THR A 124 -6.79 -0.25 8.91
CA THR A 124 -6.36 1.15 8.94
C THR A 124 -6.22 1.73 7.54
N LEU A 125 -5.65 0.98 6.59
CA LEU A 125 -5.53 1.40 5.20
C LEU A 125 -6.87 1.77 4.57
N VAL A 126 -7.91 0.92 4.70
CA VAL A 126 -9.22 1.20 4.07
C VAL A 126 -9.95 2.38 4.70
N ARG A 127 -9.68 2.66 5.98
CA ARG A 127 -10.22 3.81 6.70
C ARG A 127 -9.57 5.12 6.22
N ASP A 128 -8.26 5.11 6.09
CA ASP A 128 -7.47 6.33 5.85
C ASP A 128 -7.22 6.60 4.36
N CYS A 129 -7.44 5.61 3.49
CA CYS A 129 -7.38 5.72 2.02
C CYS A 129 -8.68 5.22 1.36
N PRO A 130 -9.85 5.86 1.59
CA PRO A 130 -11.16 5.33 1.18
C PRO A 130 -11.43 5.36 -0.34
N HIS A 131 -10.57 6.04 -1.11
CA HIS A 131 -10.70 6.19 -2.56
C HIS A 131 -9.91 5.15 -3.37
N LEU A 132 -9.35 4.13 -2.72
CA LEU A 132 -8.64 3.05 -3.39
C LEU A 132 -9.54 2.31 -4.39
N GLU A 133 -9.03 2.20 -5.62
CA GLU A 133 -9.65 1.50 -6.74
C GLU A 133 -8.87 0.22 -7.11
N TYR A 134 -7.56 0.20 -6.86
CA TYR A 134 -6.66 -0.89 -7.26
C TYR A 134 -5.81 -1.32 -6.06
N VAL A 135 -6.05 -2.53 -5.57
CA VAL A 135 -5.30 -3.09 -4.43
C VAL A 135 -4.62 -4.38 -4.86
N LEU A 136 -3.29 -4.41 -4.78
CA LEU A 136 -2.48 -5.60 -5.03
C LEU A 136 -1.87 -6.07 -3.71
N VAL A 137 -2.26 -7.27 -3.27
CA VAL A 137 -1.76 -7.92 -2.04
C VAL A 137 -1.32 -9.35 -2.32
N ASP A 138 -1.01 -9.68 -3.58
CA ASP A 138 -0.55 -11.03 -3.92
C ASP A 138 0.76 -11.40 -3.19
N ALA A 139 0.87 -12.70 -2.90
CA ALA A 139 1.90 -13.29 -2.07
C ALA A 139 2.00 -12.75 -0.63
N CYS A 140 1.06 -11.93 -0.14
CA CYS A 140 0.95 -11.55 1.27
C CYS A 140 0.37 -12.71 2.09
N LYS A 141 1.24 -13.55 2.64
CA LYS A 141 0.87 -14.84 3.26
C LYS A 141 -0.07 -14.75 4.47
N ARG A 142 -0.18 -13.58 5.10
CA ARG A 142 -0.99 -13.35 6.33
C ARG A 142 -2.31 -12.62 6.05
N ILE A 143 -2.60 -12.28 4.79
CA ILE A 143 -3.91 -11.76 4.40
C ILE A 143 -4.93 -12.89 4.48
N CYS A 144 -5.99 -12.66 5.26
CA CYS A 144 -7.06 -13.61 5.56
C CYS A 144 -8.43 -13.09 5.11
N ASP A 145 -9.48 -13.88 5.35
CA ASP A 145 -10.86 -13.53 4.98
C ASP A 145 -11.34 -12.20 5.58
N THR A 146 -10.91 -11.89 6.81
CA THR A 146 -11.23 -10.62 7.49
C THR A 146 -10.66 -9.41 6.75
N ALA A 147 -9.45 -9.52 6.21
CA ALA A 147 -8.86 -8.45 5.39
C ALA A 147 -9.67 -8.24 4.09
N VAL A 148 -10.11 -9.32 3.44
CA VAL A 148 -10.95 -9.27 2.24
C VAL A 148 -12.32 -8.63 2.55
N LEU A 149 -12.90 -8.94 3.71
CA LEU A 149 -14.11 -8.27 4.18
C LEU A 149 -13.92 -6.76 4.26
N TYR A 150 -12.85 -6.27 4.90
CA TYR A 150 -12.57 -4.83 5.00
C TYR A 150 -12.40 -4.18 3.63
N LEU A 151 -11.61 -4.80 2.74
CA LEU A 151 -11.42 -4.31 1.37
C LEU A 151 -12.75 -4.20 0.62
N CYS A 152 -13.58 -5.24 0.63
CA CYS A 152 -14.85 -5.21 -0.10
C CYS A 152 -15.93 -4.34 0.54
N ARG A 153 -15.98 -4.28 1.88
CA ARG A 153 -17.02 -3.54 2.60
C ARG A 153 -16.76 -2.03 2.56
N ASP A 154 -15.51 -1.63 2.75
CA ASP A 154 -15.17 -0.25 3.05
C ASP A 154 -14.67 0.52 1.81
N LEU A 155 -14.03 -0.15 0.84
CA LEU A 155 -13.62 0.47 -0.43
C LEU A 155 -14.72 0.41 -1.48
N ARG A 156 -15.59 1.42 -1.49
CA ARG A 156 -16.75 1.49 -2.42
C ARG A 156 -16.38 1.55 -3.89
N ASN A 157 -15.17 2.01 -4.20
CA ASN A 157 -14.65 2.16 -5.56
C ASN A 157 -13.65 1.06 -5.95
N LEU A 158 -13.52 -0.02 -5.17
CA LEU A 158 -12.58 -1.10 -5.47
C LEU A 158 -12.94 -1.80 -6.80
N ARG A 159 -12.09 -1.60 -7.80
CA ARG A 159 -12.26 -2.14 -9.17
C ARG A 159 -11.33 -3.29 -9.48
N LEU A 160 -10.15 -3.32 -8.87
CA LEU A 160 -9.15 -4.37 -9.04
C LEU A 160 -8.66 -4.86 -7.68
N LEU A 161 -8.74 -6.17 -7.49
CA LEU A 161 -8.20 -6.85 -6.32
C LEU A 161 -7.34 -8.04 -6.77
N ASN A 162 -6.05 -8.02 -6.42
CA ASN A 162 -5.17 -9.16 -6.61
C ASN A 162 -4.88 -9.87 -5.28
N LEU A 163 -5.36 -11.11 -5.15
CA LEU A 163 -5.19 -12.01 -4.02
C LEU A 163 -4.32 -13.24 -4.38
N GLU A 164 -3.67 -13.24 -5.54
CA GLU A 164 -2.89 -14.40 -5.98
C GLU A 164 -1.91 -14.88 -4.91
N SER A 165 -1.82 -16.19 -4.70
CA SER A 165 -0.94 -16.80 -3.70
C SER A 165 -1.16 -16.34 -2.24
N CYS A 166 -2.32 -15.74 -1.93
CA CYS A 166 -2.74 -15.52 -0.54
C CYS A 166 -3.22 -16.85 0.07
N LYS A 167 -2.45 -17.39 1.02
CA LYS A 167 -2.64 -18.77 1.50
C LYS A 167 -3.76 -18.93 2.54
N ALA A 168 -4.18 -17.84 3.18
CA ALA A 168 -5.12 -17.84 4.29
C ALA A 168 -6.52 -17.32 3.90
N ILE A 169 -6.81 -17.17 2.61
CA ILE A 169 -8.16 -16.87 2.13
C ILE A 169 -8.91 -18.18 1.84
N THR A 170 -10.16 -18.25 2.26
CA THR A 170 -11.06 -19.39 2.09
C THR A 170 -12.29 -19.00 1.27
N ASP A 171 -13.21 -19.95 1.11
CA ASP A 171 -14.54 -19.71 0.54
C ASP A 171 -15.29 -18.53 1.21
N LEU A 172 -14.96 -18.20 2.47
CA LEU A 172 -15.52 -17.04 3.17
C LEU A 172 -15.14 -15.71 2.50
N SER A 173 -13.91 -15.55 1.99
CA SER A 173 -13.51 -14.41 1.16
C SER A 173 -14.42 -14.25 -0.06
N VAL A 174 -14.79 -15.35 -0.70
CA VAL A 174 -15.71 -15.33 -1.84
C VAL A 174 -17.09 -14.86 -1.42
N GLU A 175 -17.58 -15.25 -0.25
CA GLU A 175 -18.84 -14.72 0.28
C GLU A 175 -18.79 -13.20 0.49
N HIS A 176 -17.68 -12.69 1.04
CA HIS A 176 -17.48 -11.26 1.22
C HIS A 176 -17.44 -10.51 -0.10
N ILE A 177 -16.73 -11.04 -1.10
CA ILE A 177 -16.67 -10.47 -2.46
C ILE A 177 -18.08 -10.41 -3.06
N VAL A 178 -18.81 -11.53 -3.06
CA VAL A 178 -20.16 -11.60 -3.65
C VAL A 178 -21.14 -10.65 -2.94
N ARG A 179 -21.05 -10.50 -1.60
CA ARG A 179 -22.00 -9.69 -0.82
C ARG A 179 -21.67 -8.20 -0.82
N HIS A 180 -20.39 -7.82 -0.83
CA HIS A 180 -19.97 -6.45 -0.52
C HIS A 180 -19.27 -5.72 -1.67
N CYS A 181 -18.52 -6.42 -2.52
CA CYS A 181 -17.77 -5.81 -3.61
C CYS A 181 -18.71 -5.44 -4.79
N ARG A 182 -19.20 -4.19 -4.83
CA ARG A 182 -20.20 -3.72 -5.83
C ARG A 182 -19.61 -3.17 -7.13
N SER A 183 -18.33 -2.81 -7.12
CA SER A 183 -17.63 -2.15 -8.23
C SER A 183 -16.44 -2.97 -8.76
N LEU A 184 -16.23 -4.17 -8.23
CA LEU A 184 -15.10 -5.02 -8.57
C LEU A 184 -15.26 -5.57 -10.00
N VAL A 185 -14.27 -5.26 -10.85
CA VAL A 185 -14.24 -5.61 -12.28
C VAL A 185 -13.14 -6.64 -12.59
N TRP A 186 -12.04 -6.62 -11.84
CA TRP A 186 -10.91 -7.51 -12.02
C TRP A 186 -10.57 -8.19 -10.69
N LEU A 187 -10.52 -9.52 -10.70
CA LEU A 187 -10.16 -10.34 -9.55
C LEU A 187 -9.18 -11.43 -9.97
N ASN A 188 -8.08 -11.54 -9.25
CA ASN A 188 -7.18 -12.68 -9.33
C ASN A 188 -7.09 -13.35 -7.96
N ALA A 189 -7.43 -14.63 -7.90
CA ALA A 189 -7.29 -15.51 -6.74
C ALA A 189 -6.67 -16.86 -7.15
N LEU A 190 -5.79 -16.84 -8.16
CA LEU A 190 -4.95 -17.98 -8.52
C LEU A 190 -4.06 -18.38 -7.34
N ASN A 191 -3.66 -19.66 -7.31
CA ASN A 191 -2.74 -20.20 -6.30
C ASN A 191 -3.19 -19.98 -4.84
N CYS A 192 -4.51 -19.90 -4.61
CA CYS A 192 -5.12 -19.82 -3.28
C CYS A 192 -5.64 -21.21 -2.88
N PRO A 193 -4.87 -22.00 -2.10
CA PRO A 193 -5.10 -23.45 -1.96
C PRO A 193 -6.34 -23.82 -1.14
N GLN A 194 -6.91 -22.88 -0.38
CA GLN A 194 -8.08 -23.11 0.45
C GLN A 194 -9.40 -22.71 -0.24
N LEU A 195 -9.35 -22.27 -1.50
CA LEU A 195 -10.55 -22.01 -2.31
C LEU A 195 -11.04 -23.29 -2.97
N SER A 196 -12.28 -23.67 -2.66
CA SER A 196 -12.93 -24.81 -3.30
C SER A 196 -13.34 -24.50 -4.75
N GLU A 197 -13.52 -25.54 -5.55
CA GLU A 197 -14.09 -25.39 -6.90
C GLU A 197 -15.50 -24.75 -6.86
N GLY A 198 -16.28 -25.03 -5.81
CA GLY A 198 -17.58 -24.40 -5.59
C GLY A 198 -17.47 -22.89 -5.42
N ALA A 199 -16.49 -22.41 -4.65
CA ALA A 199 -16.23 -20.98 -4.50
C ALA A 199 -15.78 -20.32 -5.82
N LYS A 200 -14.93 -21.00 -6.61
CA LYS A 200 -14.52 -20.51 -7.93
C LYS A 200 -15.70 -20.40 -8.91
N VAL A 201 -16.60 -21.39 -8.90
CA VAL A 201 -17.85 -21.34 -9.67
C VAL A 201 -18.73 -20.16 -9.24
N ARG A 202 -18.84 -19.90 -7.93
CA ARG A 202 -19.59 -18.73 -7.41
C ARG A 202 -19.00 -17.42 -7.91
N LEU A 203 -17.68 -17.29 -7.95
CA LEU A 203 -17.01 -16.09 -8.50
C LEU A 203 -17.32 -15.88 -9.99
N ARG A 204 -17.41 -16.95 -10.80
CA ARG A 204 -17.80 -16.86 -12.22
C ARG A 204 -19.22 -16.32 -12.41
N GLY A 205 -20.09 -16.45 -11.41
CA GLY A 205 -21.45 -15.89 -11.41
C GLY A 205 -21.53 -14.40 -11.05
N VAL A 206 -20.43 -13.76 -10.62
CA VAL A 206 -20.44 -12.36 -10.21
C VAL A 206 -20.43 -11.45 -11.43
N ARG A 207 -21.57 -10.81 -11.70
CA ARG A 207 -21.81 -10.01 -12.92
C ARG A 207 -20.91 -8.79 -13.08
N THR A 208 -20.38 -8.24 -11.98
CA THR A 208 -19.50 -7.05 -12.05
C THR A 208 -18.09 -7.41 -12.52
N ILE A 209 -17.63 -8.64 -12.23
CA ILE A 209 -16.28 -9.10 -12.55
C ILE A 209 -16.22 -9.48 -14.04
N ARG A 210 -15.37 -8.78 -14.79
CA ARG A 210 -15.16 -8.98 -16.23
C ARG A 210 -13.87 -9.74 -16.54
N SER A 211 -12.91 -9.73 -15.61
CA SER A 211 -11.67 -10.47 -15.72
C SER A 211 -11.45 -11.21 -14.40
N LEU A 212 -11.60 -12.53 -14.46
CA LEU A 212 -11.51 -13.42 -13.32
C LEU A 212 -10.40 -14.45 -13.57
N HIS A 213 -9.49 -14.58 -12.60
CA HIS A 213 -8.40 -15.55 -12.62
C HIS A 213 -8.50 -16.41 -11.36
N VAL A 214 -8.95 -17.67 -11.48
CA VAL A 214 -9.23 -18.62 -10.37
C VAL A 214 -9.00 -20.07 -10.77
#